data_AF-A0A7W3ZZW4-F1
#
_entry.id   AF-A0A7W3ZZW4-F1
#
_cell.length_a   1.000
_cell.length_b   1.000
_cell.length_c   1.000
_cell.angle_alpha   90.00
_cell.angle_beta   90.00
_cell.angle_gamma   90.00
#
_symmetry.space_group_name_H-M   'P 1'
#
loop_
_entity.id
_entity.type
_entity.pdbx_description
1 polymer ?
#
loop_
_entity_poly.entity_id
_entity_poly.type
_entity_poly.pdbx_seq_one_letter_code
_entity_poly.pdbx_strand_id
1 'polypeptide(L)'
;MKISRSSTLRVFKKYQPRQIAKFAKGFFNGRIFIAGLGRFRVVDGKVVAYKHLIAEQKIMIAVSEINKMVLELSQPKTIAV
;
A
#
# COMPACT_ATOMS: atom_id res chain seq x y z
N MET A 1 23.59 0.37 12.34
CA MET A 1 22.56 1.07 11.53
C MET A 1 21.32 1.30 12.40
N LYS A 2 21.04 2.56 12.79
CA LYS A 2 19.82 2.89 13.54
C LYS A 2 18.64 2.76 12.57
N ILE A 3 17.94 1.64 12.65
CA ILE A 3 16.63 1.47 12.02
C ILE A 3 15.73 2.49 12.71
N SER A 4 15.56 3.67 12.12
CA SER A 4 14.59 4.63 12.60
C SER A 4 13.25 3.90 12.55
N ARG A 5 12.68 3.61 13.72
CA ARG A 5 11.31 3.15 13.86
C ARG A 5 10.42 4.35 13.53
N SER A 6 10.43 4.81 12.28
CA SER A 6 9.54 5.87 11.84
C SER A 6 8.14 5.27 11.82
N SER A 7 7.44 5.46 12.93
CA SER A 7 6.02 5.18 13.14
C SER A 7 5.15 6.15 12.34
N THR A 8 5.50 6.45 11.09
CA THR A 8 4.67 7.26 10.20
C THR A 8 3.48 6.42 9.74
N LEU A 9 2.38 6.55 10.49
CA LEU A 9 1.06 6.08 10.10
C LEU A 9 0.46 7.10 9.13
N ARG A 10 0.27 6.73 7.85
CA ARG A 10 -0.44 7.57 6.88
C ARG A 10 -1.91 7.19 6.85
N VAL A 11 -2.79 8.17 7.07
CA VAL A 11 -4.23 7.97 7.06
C VAL A 11 -4.82 8.46 5.73
N PHE A 12 -5.52 7.57 5.04
CA PHE A 12 -6.30 7.84 3.82
C PHE A 12 -7.77 7.89 4.18
N LYS A 13 -8.35 9.10 4.16
CA LYS A 13 -9.78 9.32 4.46
C LYS A 13 -10.70 8.81 3.34
N LYS A 14 -10.19 8.65 2.12
CA LYS A 14 -10.90 8.14 0.95
C LYS A 14 -10.13 6.98 0.33
N TYR A 15 -10.84 5.98 -0.18
CA TYR A 15 -10.23 4.89 -0.94
C TYR A 15 -9.83 5.38 -2.32
N GLN A 16 -8.56 5.74 -2.48
CA GLN A 16 -7.97 6.14 -3.76
C GLN A 16 -6.76 5.26 -4.08
N PRO A 17 -6.98 4.07 -4.67
CA PRO A 17 -5.95 3.05 -4.88
C PRO A 17 -4.67 3.57 -5.54
N ARG A 18 -4.80 4.45 -6.54
CA ARG A 18 -3.65 5.06 -7.23
C ARG A 18 -2.78 5.93 -6.33
N GLN A 19 -3.40 6.75 -5.45
CA GLN A 19 -2.64 7.58 -4.52
C GLN A 19 -1.97 6.74 -3.44
N ILE A 20 -2.68 5.71 -2.96
CA ILE A 20 -2.16 4.77 -1.97
C ILE A 20 -0.97 4.00 -2.56
N ALA A 21 -1.09 3.54 -3.81
CA ALA A 21 -0.03 2.87 -4.54
C ALA A 21 1.18 3.77 -4.78
N LYS A 22 0.97 5.04 -5.16
CA LYS A 22 2.06 6.03 -5.31
C LYS A 22 2.79 6.26 -3.99
N PHE A 23 2.05 6.33 -2.89
CA PHE A 23 2.63 6.44 -1.55
C PHE A 23 3.41 5.17 -1.19
N ALA A 24 2.83 3.99 -1.39
CA ALA A 24 3.49 2.71 -1.11
C ALA A 24 4.77 2.55 -1.92
N LYS A 25 4.78 2.87 -3.22
CA LYS A 25 5.98 2.85 -4.07
C LYS A 25 7.11 3.71 -3.49
N GLY A 26 6.80 4.91 -2.98
CA GLY A 26 7.80 5.82 -2.41
C GLY A 26 8.24 5.47 -0.98
N PHE A 27 7.47 4.65 -0.26
CA PHE A 27 7.73 4.29 1.13
C PHE A 27 8.15 2.81 1.24
N PHE A 28 9.43 2.59 1.54
CA PHE A 28 9.96 1.23 1.71
C PHE A 28 9.34 0.49 2.90
N ASN A 29 9.03 1.15 4.01
CA ASN A 29 8.42 0.51 5.18
C ASN A 29 7.56 1.51 5.97
N GLY A 30 6.29 1.17 6.22
CA GLY A 30 5.36 2.07 6.91
C GLY A 30 4.06 1.42 7.34
N ARG A 31 3.20 2.19 8.00
CA ARG A 31 1.83 1.77 8.32
C ARG A 31 0.86 2.71 7.61
N ILE A 32 -0.21 2.16 7.06
CA ILE A 32 -1.26 2.96 6.45
C ILE A 32 -2.60 2.60 7.07
N PHE A 33 -3.49 3.57 7.19
CA PHE A 33 -4.88 3.35 7.53
C PHE A 33 -5.74 3.83 6.38
N ILE A 34 -6.67 3.00 5.95
CA ILE A 34 -7.62 3.34 4.90
C ILE A 34 -8.99 3.34 5.53
N ALA A 35 -9.64 4.50 5.56
CA ALA A 35 -11.01 4.61 6.06
C ALA A 35 -11.93 3.68 5.25
N GLY A 36 -12.70 2.84 5.94
CA GLY A 36 -13.60 1.84 5.34
C GLY A 36 -12.98 0.46 5.09
N LEU A 37 -11.65 0.30 5.18
CA LEU A 37 -10.98 -1.00 5.06
C LEU A 37 -10.16 -1.36 6.30
N GLY A 38 -9.52 -0.38 6.94
CA GLY A 38 -8.78 -0.56 8.18
C GLY A 38 -7.27 -0.34 8.06
N ARG A 39 -6.52 -1.03 8.91
CA ARG A 39 -5.05 -0.85 9.06
C ARG A 39 -4.31 -1.80 8.13
N PHE A 40 -3.30 -1.30 7.46
CA PHE A 40 -2.39 -2.08 6.62
C PHE A 40 -0.95 -1.73 6.91
N ARG A 41 -0.05 -2.57 6.42
CA ARG A 41 1.39 -2.35 6.50
C ARG A 41 1.96 -2.23 5.10
N VAL A 42 2.87 -1.29 4.91
CA VAL A 42 3.69 -1.21 3.71
C VAL A 42 5.03 -1.85 4.04
N VAL A 43 5.41 -2.87 3.28
CA VAL A 43 6.68 -3.59 3.42
C VAL A 43 7.30 -3.72 2.03
N ASP A 44 8.51 -3.21 1.88
CA ASP A 44 9.25 -3.19 0.61
C ASP A 44 8.44 -2.57 -0.54
N GLY A 45 7.72 -1.48 -0.24
CA GLY A 45 6.84 -0.81 -1.18
C GLY A 45 5.55 -1.55 -1.55
N LYS A 46 5.29 -2.72 -0.96
CA LYS A 46 4.05 -3.51 -1.15
C LYS A 46 3.11 -3.33 0.02
N VAL A 47 1.81 -3.29 -0.26
CA VAL A 47 0.77 -3.24 0.78
C VAL A 47 0.44 -4.66 1.23
N VAL A 48 0.43 -4.87 2.54
CA VAL A 48 0.18 -6.15 3.21
C VAL A 48 -0.91 -5.95 4.27
N ALA A 49 -1.92 -6.81 4.25
CA ALA A 49 -2.94 -6.87 5.30
C ALA A 49 -2.44 -7.61 6.54
N TYR A 50 -2.95 -7.24 7.72
CA TYR A 50 -2.69 -8.00 8.95
C TYR A 50 -3.49 -9.29 8.96
N LYS A 51 -2.99 -10.32 9.66
CA LYS A 51 -3.63 -11.66 9.73
C LYS A 51 -5.13 -11.63 10.05
N HIS A 52 -5.57 -10.74 10.93
CA HIS A 52 -6.99 -10.62 11.30
C HIS A 52 -7.88 -10.06 10.18
N LEU A 53 -7.32 -9.32 9.21
CA LEU A 53 -8.06 -8.76 8.07
C LEU A 53 -8.00 -9.66 6.82
N ILE A 54 -7.15 -10.69 6.81
CA ILE A 54 -7.03 -11.64 5.67
C ILE A 54 -8.31 -12.47 5.52
N ALA A 55 -9.06 -12.66 6.60
CA ALA A 55 -10.36 -13.36 6.57
C ALA A 55 -11.42 -12.62 5.75
N GLU A 56 -11.25 -11.31 5.54
CA GLU A 56 -12.20 -10.50 4.79
C GLU A 56 -11.82 -10.44 3.31
N GLN A 57 -12.65 -11.06 2.45
CA GLN A 57 -12.40 -11.12 1.00
C GLN A 57 -12.27 -9.71 0.38
N LYS A 58 -13.04 -8.73 0.86
CA LYS A 58 -12.97 -7.33 0.42
C LYS A 58 -11.57 -6.72 0.63
N ILE A 59 -10.93 -7.06 1.75
CA ILE A 59 -9.58 -6.60 2.08
C ILE A 59 -8.56 -7.20 1.13
N MET A 60 -8.66 -8.50 0.87
CA MET A 60 -7.77 -9.20 -0.07
C MET A 60 -7.87 -8.63 -1.49
N ILE A 61 -9.09 -8.34 -1.96
CA ILE A 61 -9.32 -7.68 -3.25
C ILE A 61 -8.65 -6.30 -3.28
N ALA A 62 -8.86 -5.47 -2.26
CA ALA A 62 -8.28 -4.13 -2.19
C ALA A 62 -6.75 -4.15 -2.15
N VAL A 63 -6.15 -5.08 -1.39
CA VAL A 63 -4.69 -5.25 -1.33
C VAL A 63 -4.13 -5.65 -2.70
N SER A 64 -4.78 -6.60 -3.36
CA SER A 64 -4.38 -7.04 -4.70
C SER A 64 -4.47 -5.90 -5.72
N GLU A 65 -5.55 -5.12 -5.68
CA GLU A 65 -5.75 -3.95 -6.54
C GLU A 65 -4.67 -2.89 -6.33
N ILE A 66 -4.38 -2.53 -5.07
CA ILE A 66 -3.34 -1.55 -4.74
C ILE A 66 -1.97 -2.06 -5.21
N ASN A 67 -1.63 -3.32 -4.94
CA ASN A 67 -0.34 -3.89 -5.34
C ASN A 67 -0.19 -3.98 -6.86
N LYS A 68 -1.28 -4.25 -7.59
CA LYS A 68 -1.28 -4.19 -9.05
C LYS A 68 -0.95 -2.77 -9.54
N MET A 69 -1.55 -1.74 -8.95
CA MET A 69 -1.21 -0.36 -9.29
C MET A 69 0.21 0.04 -8.89
N VAL A 70 0.73 -0.48 -7.76
CA VAL A 70 2.14 -0.29 -7.39
C VAL A 70 3.05 -0.86 -8.47
N LEU A 71 2.73 -2.06 -8.99
CA LEU A 71 3.49 -2.70 -10.06
C LEU A 71 3.43 -1.87 -11.35
N GLU A 72 2.24 -1.44 -11.77
CA GLU A 72 2.04 -0.57 -12.95
C GLU A 72 2.80 0.75 -12.83
N LEU A 73 2.82 1.36 -11.63
CA LEU A 73 3.58 2.57 -11.36
C LEU A 73 5.09 2.33 -11.28
N SER A 74 5.51 1.11 -10.94
CA SER A 74 6.92 0.73 -10.80
C SER A 74 7.55 0.34 -12.13
N GLN A 75 6.76 -0.19 -13.07
CA GLN A 75 7.22 -0.36 -14.44
C GLN A 75 7.54 1.03 -15.01
N PRO A 76 8.78 1.28 -15.48
CA PRO A 76 9.02 2.45 -16.31
C PRO A 76 8.04 2.34 -17.46
N LYS A 77 7.26 3.40 -17.68
CA LYS A 77 6.40 3.49 -18.86
C LYS A 77 7.35 3.39 -20.05
N THR A 78 7.53 2.20 -20.61
CA THR A 78 8.21 2.02 -21.88
C THR A 78 7.28 2.67 -22.88
N ILE A 79 7.53 3.95 -23.14
CA ILE A 79 6.95 4.67 -24.26
C ILE A 79 7.59 3.98 -25.47
N ALA A 80 6.94 2.93 -25.95
CA ALA A 80 7.22 2.41 -27.27
C ALA A 80 6.74 3.49 -28.24
N VAL A 81 7.70 4.29 -28.71
CA VAL A 81 7.58 5.19 -29.85
C VAL A 81 7.45 4.35 -31.12
#